data_AF-A0A7X7EU79-F1
#
_entry.id   AF-A0A7X7EU79-F1
#
_cell.length_a   1.000
_cell.length_b   1.000
_cell.length_c   1.000
_cell.angle_alpha   90.00
_cell.angle_beta   90.00
_cell.angle_gamma   90.00
#
_symmetry.space_group_name_H-M   'P 1'
#
loop_
_entity.id
_entity.type
_entity.pdbx_description
1 polymer ?
#
loop_
_entity_poly.entity_id
_entity_poly.type
_entity_poly.pdbx_seq_one_letter_code
_entity_poly.pdbx_strand_id
1 'polypeptide(L)'
;MEQKDYLLREIEKIGDMIRAIRQKLFGGTDQPAISVNNQAEALKEMMLSEAFIDLDEILALDATETDAYLAGQKGFNVENIELLARTLADIGMTSAPPASFALLEKALQLYEICNLRDRTFSFAREAQINRIREELQAGM
;
A
#
# COMPACT_ATOMS: atom_id res chain seq x y z
N MET A 1 -25.51 0.02 17.21
CA MET A 1 -25.19 -1.08 16.27
C MET A 1 -24.84 -0.51 14.89
N GLU A 2 -25.65 0.38 14.32
CA GLU A 2 -25.47 0.92 12.96
C GLU A 2 -24.07 1.52 12.62
N GLN A 3 -23.46 2.29 13.52
CA GLN A 3 -22.18 2.95 13.23
C GLN A 3 -21.00 1.96 13.18
N LYS A 4 -21.01 0.94 14.05
CA LYS A 4 -19.99 -0.10 14.07
C LYS A 4 -20.08 -0.96 12.82
N ASP A 5 -21.29 -1.33 12.43
CA ASP A 5 -21.55 -2.13 11.23
C ASP A 5 -21.26 -1.35 9.95
N TYR A 6 -21.48 -0.03 9.97
CA TYR A 6 -21.06 0.85 8.89
C TYR A 6 -19.53 0.92 8.77
N LEU A 7 -18.81 1.16 9.87
CA LEU A 7 -17.35 1.23 9.84
C LEU A 7 -16.71 -0.08 9.37
N LEU A 8 -17.22 -1.22 9.86
CA LEU A 8 -16.74 -2.54 9.43
C LEU A 8 -16.87 -2.74 7.92
N ARG A 9 -18.01 -2.34 7.35
CA ARG A 9 -18.23 -2.41 5.89
C ARG A 9 -17.27 -1.53 5.10
N GLU A 10 -16.91 -0.36 5.60
CA GLU A 10 -15.93 0.50 4.91
C GLU A 10 -14.52 -0.09 4.99
N ILE A 11 -14.15 -0.73 6.11
CA ILE A 11 -12.89 -1.48 6.25
C ILE A 11 -12.85 -2.65 5.25
N GLU A 12 -13.91 -3.45 5.20
CA GLU A 12 -13.99 -4.60 4.27
C GLU A 12 -13.87 -4.14 2.82
N LYS A 13 -14.61 -3.10 2.42
CA LYS A 13 -14.56 -2.54 1.06
C LYS A 13 -13.15 -2.11 0.65
N ILE A 14 -12.46 -1.33 1.48
CA ILE A 14 -11.10 -0.86 1.16
C ILE A 14 -10.16 -2.06 1.02
N GLY A 15 -10.24 -3.03 1.94
CA GLY A 15 -9.43 -4.23 1.87
C GLY A 15 -9.68 -5.04 0.60
N ASP A 16 -10.94 -5.23 0.22
CA ASP A 16 -11.33 -5.98 -0.97
C ASP A 16 -10.91 -5.27 -2.26
N MET A 17 -11.02 -3.94 -2.33
CA MET A 17 -10.52 -3.17 -3.47
C MET A 17 -9.02 -3.32 -3.64
N ILE A 18 -8.21 -3.15 -2.57
CA ILE A 18 -6.76 -3.31 -2.67
C ILE A 18 -6.40 -4.75 -3.08
N ARG A 19 -7.09 -5.78 -2.56
CA ARG A 19 -6.87 -7.17 -2.98
C ARG A 19 -7.22 -7.40 -4.45
N ALA A 20 -8.32 -6.86 -4.94
CA ALA A 20 -8.72 -6.97 -6.34
C ALA A 20 -7.70 -6.29 -7.26
N ILE A 21 -7.22 -5.10 -6.90
CA ILE A 21 -6.16 -4.38 -7.61
C ILE A 21 -4.89 -5.23 -7.66
N ARG A 22 -4.46 -5.81 -6.52
CA ARG A 22 -3.31 -6.71 -6.48
C ARG A 22 -3.47 -7.92 -7.40
N GLN A 23 -4.64 -8.54 -7.43
CA GLN A 23 -4.91 -9.68 -8.32
C GLN A 23 -4.78 -9.30 -9.80
N LYS A 24 -5.24 -8.10 -10.19
CA LYS A 24 -5.05 -7.58 -11.56
C LYS A 24 -3.58 -7.31 -11.87
N LEU A 25 -2.84 -6.75 -10.92
CA LEU A 25 -1.42 -6.40 -11.11
C LEU A 25 -0.51 -7.63 -11.24
N PHE A 26 -0.65 -8.57 -10.32
CA PHE A 26 0.25 -9.73 -10.20
C PHE A 26 -0.30 -11.00 -10.85
N GLY A 27 -1.51 -10.94 -11.40
CA GLY A 27 -2.20 -12.07 -12.00
C GLY A 27 -2.92 -12.96 -10.97
N GLY A 28 -3.83 -13.77 -11.48
CA GLY A 28 -4.55 -14.81 -10.73
C GLY A 28 -4.63 -16.10 -11.55
N THR A 29 -5.47 -17.06 -11.13
CA THR A 29 -5.67 -18.32 -11.87
C THR A 29 -6.18 -18.11 -13.30
N ASP A 30 -6.92 -17.04 -13.54
CA ASP A 30 -7.72 -16.85 -14.77
C ASP A 30 -7.37 -15.57 -15.55
N GLN A 31 -6.44 -14.73 -15.07
CA GLN A 31 -6.06 -13.48 -15.74
C GLN A 31 -4.53 -13.27 -15.76
N PRO A 32 -3.95 -12.91 -16.91
CA PRO A 32 -2.53 -12.62 -17.01
C PRO A 32 -2.18 -11.34 -16.22
N ALA A 33 -1.01 -11.35 -15.60
CA ALA A 33 -0.48 -10.19 -14.88
C ALA A 33 -0.22 -9.01 -15.84
N ILE A 34 -0.39 -7.79 -15.35
CA ILE A 34 0.07 -6.58 -16.04
C ILE A 34 1.60 -6.67 -16.14
N SER A 35 2.16 -6.29 -17.30
CA SER A 35 3.62 -6.29 -17.50
C SER A 35 4.31 -5.41 -16.46
N VAL A 36 5.43 -5.89 -15.90
CA VAL A 36 6.18 -5.25 -14.81
C VAL A 36 6.44 -3.76 -15.05
N ASN A 37 6.81 -3.36 -16.27
CA ASN A 37 7.08 -1.96 -16.61
C ASN A 37 5.89 -1.00 -16.46
N ASN A 38 4.65 -1.52 -16.38
CA ASN A 38 3.44 -0.72 -16.30
C ASN A 38 2.71 -0.87 -14.96
N GLN A 39 3.21 -1.67 -14.02
CA GLN A 39 2.49 -1.97 -12.78
C GLN A 39 2.34 -0.75 -11.86
N ALA A 40 3.34 0.14 -11.81
CA ALA A 40 3.27 1.37 -11.01
C ALA A 40 2.17 2.32 -11.51
N GLU A 41 2.14 2.61 -12.81
CA GLU A 41 1.12 3.48 -13.41
C GLU A 41 -0.26 2.83 -13.34
N ALA A 42 -0.36 1.51 -13.61
CA ALA A 42 -1.61 0.78 -13.47
C ALA A 42 -2.14 0.79 -12.02
N LEU A 43 -1.26 0.70 -11.01
CA LEU A 43 -1.66 0.83 -9.61
C LEU A 43 -2.26 2.22 -9.35
N LYS A 44 -1.62 3.29 -9.80
CA LYS A 44 -2.13 4.66 -9.61
C LYS A 44 -3.51 4.83 -10.23
N GLU A 45 -3.68 4.42 -11.48
CA GLU A 45 -4.95 4.50 -12.20
C GLU A 45 -6.06 3.71 -11.49
N MET A 46 -5.78 2.49 -11.04
CA MET A 46 -6.76 1.66 -10.34
C MET A 46 -7.06 2.17 -8.93
N MET A 47 -6.07 2.66 -8.18
CA MET A 47 -6.31 3.27 -6.86
C MET A 47 -7.21 4.50 -6.98
N LEU A 48 -6.99 5.33 -8.00
CA LEU A 48 -7.81 6.52 -8.23
C LEU A 48 -9.22 6.16 -8.70
N SER A 49 -9.36 5.24 -9.66
CA SER A 49 -10.65 4.91 -10.28
C SER A 49 -11.51 3.93 -9.47
N GLU A 50 -10.90 2.99 -8.75
CA GLU A 50 -11.61 1.96 -7.99
C GLU A 50 -11.74 2.34 -6.51
N ALA A 51 -10.68 2.89 -5.91
CA ALA A 51 -10.66 3.19 -4.48
C ALA A 51 -10.79 4.70 -4.15
N PHE A 52 -10.87 5.57 -5.17
CA PHE A 52 -10.91 7.03 -5.01
C PHE A 52 -9.73 7.59 -4.21
N ILE A 53 -8.57 6.97 -4.35
CA ILE A 53 -7.33 7.34 -3.68
C ILE A 53 -6.34 7.82 -4.73
N ASP A 54 -5.94 9.07 -4.61
CA ASP A 54 -4.86 9.61 -5.40
C ASP A 54 -3.51 9.14 -4.84
N LEU A 55 -2.90 8.17 -5.51
CA LEU A 55 -1.62 7.63 -5.08
C LEU A 55 -0.47 8.62 -5.32
N ASP A 56 -0.56 9.49 -6.33
CA ASP A 56 0.46 10.52 -6.54
C ASP A 56 0.43 11.56 -5.40
N GLU A 57 -0.77 11.92 -4.91
CA GLU A 57 -0.92 12.74 -3.71
C GLU A 57 -0.25 12.06 -2.50
N ILE A 58 -0.62 10.79 -2.21
CA ILE A 58 -0.05 10.05 -1.08
C ILE A 58 1.47 9.95 -1.18
N LEU A 59 2.02 9.69 -2.38
CA LEU A 59 3.46 9.57 -2.60
C LEU A 59 4.22 10.87 -2.28
N ALA A 60 3.57 12.03 -2.43
CA ALA A 60 4.16 13.33 -2.14
C ALA A 60 4.13 13.75 -0.66
N LEU A 61 3.25 13.16 0.14
CA LEU A 61 3.10 13.49 1.57
C LEU A 61 4.27 12.93 2.40
N ASP A 62 4.60 13.57 3.52
CA ASP A 62 5.48 12.96 4.53
C ASP A 62 4.74 11.90 5.39
N ALA A 63 5.43 11.26 6.32
CA ALA A 63 4.84 10.22 7.18
C ALA A 63 3.70 10.74 8.08
N THR A 64 3.82 11.96 8.60
CA THR A 64 2.81 12.58 9.48
C THR A 64 1.58 12.97 8.67
N GLU A 65 1.79 13.58 7.52
CA GLU A 65 0.73 13.97 6.59
C GLU A 65 0.02 12.73 6.02
N THR A 66 0.76 11.67 5.70
CA THR A 66 0.21 10.39 5.25
C THR A 66 -0.67 9.75 6.34
N ASP A 67 -0.21 9.74 7.60
CA ASP A 67 -0.98 9.21 8.72
C ASP A 67 -2.30 9.98 8.91
N ALA A 68 -2.24 11.32 8.82
CA ALA A 68 -3.41 12.19 8.91
C ALA A 68 -4.39 11.98 7.73
N TYR A 69 -3.87 11.87 6.51
CA TYR A 69 -4.67 11.56 5.32
C TYR A 69 -5.44 10.25 5.49
N LEU A 70 -4.74 9.18 5.88
CA LEU A 70 -5.34 7.85 6.06
C LEU A 70 -6.30 7.81 7.25
N ALA A 71 -6.06 8.57 8.31
CA ALA A 71 -7.00 8.71 9.44
C ALA A 71 -8.32 9.38 9.03
N GLY A 72 -8.29 10.27 8.04
CA GLY A 72 -9.48 10.91 7.46
C GLY A 72 -10.32 9.98 6.58
N GLN A 73 -9.71 8.89 6.08
CA GLN A 73 -10.36 7.94 5.17
C GLN A 73 -10.98 6.78 5.92
N LYS A 74 -12.29 6.56 5.72
CA LYS A 74 -12.98 5.41 6.30
C LYS A 74 -12.47 4.13 5.66
N GLY A 75 -12.07 3.18 6.48
CA GLY A 75 -11.62 1.86 6.04
C GLY A 75 -10.12 1.64 6.06
N PHE A 76 -9.28 2.65 6.30
CA PHE A 76 -7.84 2.46 6.53
C PHE A 76 -7.52 2.11 7.99
N ASN A 77 -7.84 0.87 8.37
CA ASN A 77 -7.29 0.25 9.57
C ASN A 77 -5.83 -0.21 9.35
N VAL A 78 -5.17 -0.70 10.40
CA VAL A 78 -3.79 -1.21 10.33
C VAL A 78 -3.63 -2.26 9.22
N GLU A 79 -4.56 -3.21 9.12
CA GLU A 79 -4.48 -4.30 8.13
C GLU A 79 -4.50 -3.79 6.69
N ASN A 80 -5.37 -2.82 6.37
CA ASN A 80 -5.48 -2.26 5.03
C ASN A 80 -4.31 -1.33 4.69
N ILE A 81 -3.77 -0.61 5.68
CA ILE A 81 -2.53 0.17 5.52
C ILE A 81 -1.36 -0.78 5.24
N GLU A 82 -1.25 -1.88 5.99
CA GLU A 82 -0.19 -2.88 5.81
C GLU A 82 -0.30 -3.59 4.45
N LEU A 83 -1.54 -3.87 4.00
CA LEU A 83 -1.80 -4.41 2.67
C LEU A 83 -1.38 -3.44 1.56
N LEU A 84 -1.66 -2.14 1.72
CA LEU A 84 -1.19 -1.12 0.79
C LEU A 84 0.34 -1.03 0.80
N ALA A 85 0.97 -0.98 1.98
CA ALA A 85 2.42 -0.95 2.14
C ALA A 85 3.10 -2.11 1.40
N ARG A 86 2.58 -3.33 1.57
CA ARG A 86 3.05 -4.51 0.85
C ARG A 86 2.88 -4.37 -0.66
N THR A 87 1.79 -3.76 -1.13
CA THR A 87 1.54 -3.56 -2.56
C THR A 87 2.54 -2.61 -3.18
N LEU A 88 2.81 -1.48 -2.52
CA LEU A 88 3.84 -0.55 -2.96
C LEU A 88 5.22 -1.20 -2.94
N ALA A 89 5.54 -1.97 -1.89
CA ALA A 89 6.81 -2.67 -1.78
C ALA A 89 7.03 -3.68 -2.92
N ASP A 90 6.04 -4.53 -3.19
CA ASP A 90 6.15 -5.57 -4.22
C ASP A 90 6.34 -4.96 -5.61
N ILE A 91 5.66 -3.85 -5.94
CA ILE A 91 5.86 -3.15 -7.22
C ILE A 91 7.18 -2.39 -7.22
N GLY A 92 7.55 -1.73 -6.13
CA GLY A 92 8.78 -0.97 -5.99
C GLY A 92 10.03 -1.83 -6.22
N MET A 93 10.02 -3.07 -5.69
CA MET A 93 11.09 -4.07 -5.85
C MET A 93 11.31 -4.51 -7.31
N THR A 94 10.30 -4.39 -8.17
CA THR A 94 10.38 -4.82 -9.58
C THR A 94 10.38 -3.66 -10.57
N SER A 95 10.17 -2.43 -10.09
CA SER A 95 10.14 -1.23 -10.91
C SER A 95 11.54 -0.67 -11.13
N ALA A 96 11.73 0.10 -12.20
CA ALA A 96 12.95 0.87 -12.39
C ALA A 96 12.91 2.19 -11.58
N PRO A 97 14.07 2.75 -11.21
CA PRO A 97 14.14 4.14 -10.74
C PRO A 97 13.58 5.14 -11.77
N PRO A 98 12.97 6.26 -11.33
CA PRO A 98 12.79 6.69 -9.94
C PRO A 98 11.56 6.11 -9.24
N ALA A 99 10.65 5.46 -9.98
CA ALA A 99 9.40 4.93 -9.44
C ALA A 99 9.62 3.90 -8.33
N SER A 100 10.65 3.06 -8.48
CA SER A 100 11.08 2.12 -7.44
C SER A 100 11.30 2.81 -6.09
N PHE A 101 12.14 3.85 -6.04
CA PHE A 101 12.46 4.57 -4.80
C PHE A 101 11.23 5.18 -4.16
N ALA A 102 10.42 5.91 -4.93
CA ALA A 102 9.22 6.56 -4.40
C ALA A 102 8.23 5.55 -3.77
N LEU A 103 8.02 4.40 -4.43
CA LEU A 103 7.13 3.36 -3.91
C LEU A 103 7.70 2.68 -2.66
N LEU A 104 9.01 2.39 -2.64
CA LEU A 104 9.68 1.74 -1.52
C LEU A 104 9.76 2.64 -0.27
N GLU A 105 10.09 3.92 -0.45
CA GLU A 105 10.09 4.90 0.63
C GLU A 105 8.69 5.07 1.23
N LYS A 106 7.66 5.16 0.39
CA LYS A 106 6.29 5.23 0.88
C LYS A 106 5.86 3.95 1.59
N ALA A 107 6.26 2.78 1.08
CA ALA A 107 5.98 1.51 1.74
C ALA A 107 6.57 1.46 3.16
N LEU A 108 7.80 1.96 3.36
CA LEU A 108 8.40 2.08 4.69
C LEU A 108 7.58 2.98 5.62
N GLN A 109 7.19 4.17 5.15
CA GLN A 109 6.37 5.08 5.94
C GLN A 109 5.04 4.44 6.37
N LEU A 110 4.38 3.69 5.48
CA LEU A 110 3.14 2.99 5.82
C LEU A 110 3.35 1.87 6.85
N TYR A 111 4.46 1.13 6.77
CA TYR A 111 4.79 0.13 7.79
C TYR A 111 5.13 0.77 9.15
N GLU A 112 5.80 1.92 9.15
CA GLU A 112 6.05 2.69 10.38
C GLU A 112 4.74 3.17 11.02
N ILE A 113 3.79 3.66 10.21
CA ILE A 113 2.43 3.98 10.66
C ILE A 113 1.75 2.75 11.27
N CYS A 114 1.88 1.57 10.64
CA CYS A 114 1.34 0.33 11.19
C CYS A 114 1.96 0.00 12.55
N ASN A 115 3.27 0.13 12.72
CA ASN A 115 3.96 -0.09 14.00
C ASN A 115 3.57 0.91 15.09
N LEU A 116 3.24 2.15 14.73
CA LEU A 116 2.75 3.15 15.69
C LEU A 116 1.31 2.88 16.14
N ARG A 117 0.45 2.44 15.21
CA ARG A 117 -0.97 2.18 15.47
C ARG A 117 -1.22 0.81 16.11
N ASP A 118 -0.42 -0.19 15.76
CA ASP A 118 -0.49 -1.55 16.28
C ASP A 118 0.41 -1.70 17.50
N ARG A 119 -0.16 -2.14 18.63
CA ARG A 119 0.59 -2.39 19.87
C ARG A 119 1.24 -3.77 19.90
N THR A 120 1.12 -4.53 18.81
CA THR A 120 1.66 -5.88 18.67
C THR A 120 2.84 -5.88 17.72
N PHE A 121 3.94 -6.49 18.16
CA PHE A 121 5.10 -6.70 17.30
C PHE A 121 4.81 -7.75 16.23
N SER A 122 5.16 -7.46 14.97
CA SER A 122 4.97 -8.36 13.83
C SER A 122 6.30 -8.69 13.17
N PHE A 123 6.75 -9.94 13.32
CA PHE A 123 7.97 -10.43 12.65
C PHE A 123 7.88 -10.31 11.12
N ALA A 124 6.70 -10.55 10.55
CA ALA A 124 6.48 -10.45 9.12
C ALA A 124 6.66 -9.00 8.64
N ARG A 125 6.15 -8.03 9.41
CA ARG A 125 6.28 -6.60 9.12
C ARG A 125 7.75 -6.16 9.19
N GLU A 126 8.45 -6.53 10.25
CA GLU A 126 9.88 -6.21 10.39
C GLU A 126 10.73 -6.82 9.28
N ALA A 127 10.43 -8.03 8.84
CA ALA A 127 11.12 -8.65 7.72
C ALA A 127 10.93 -7.85 6.41
N GLN A 128 9.71 -7.34 6.15
CA GLN A 128 9.46 -6.47 4.99
C GLN A 128 10.17 -5.13 5.10
N ILE A 129 10.13 -4.48 6.27
CA ILE A 129 10.84 -3.22 6.52
C ILE A 129 12.34 -3.40 6.24
N ASN A 130 12.96 -4.46 6.76
CA ASN A 130 14.39 -4.70 6.56
C ASN A 130 14.71 -4.94 5.08
N ARG A 131 13.91 -5.75 4.38
CA ARG A 131 14.09 -5.98 2.95
C ARG A 131 14.02 -4.69 2.14
N ILE A 132 13.07 -3.80 2.44
CA ILE A 132 12.96 -2.52 1.73
C ILE A 132 14.16 -1.63 2.02
N ARG A 133 14.63 -1.57 3.27
CA ARG A 133 15.83 -0.80 3.63
C ARG A 133 17.08 -1.31 2.89
N GLU A 134 17.24 -2.62 2.78
CA GLU A 134 18.34 -3.24 2.03
C GLU A 134 18.28 -2.86 0.55
N GLU A 135 17.09 -2.93 -0.08
CA GLU A 135 16.92 -2.55 -1.49
C GLU A 135 17.22 -1.07 -1.74
N LEU A 136 16.70 -0.18 -0.88
CA LEU A 136 17.00 1.25 -0.96
C LEU A 136 18.50 1.54 -0.78
N GLN A 137 19.18 0.79 0.09
CA GLN A 137 20.63 0.92 0.27
C GLN A 137 21.43 0.39 -0.91
N ALA A 138 21.00 -0.69 -1.55
CA ALA A 138 21.66 -1.26 -2.71
C ALA A 138 21.48 -0.42 -3.98
N GLY A 139 20.39 0.35 -4.07
CA GLY A 139 20.10 1.26 -5.18
C GLY A 139 20.76 2.65 -5.09
N MET A 140 21.33 3.01 -3.94
CA MET A 140 22.15 4.23 -3.76
C MET A 140 23.57 4.05 -4.29
#